data_AF-A0A0D0D5Q5-F1
#
_entry.id   AF-A0A0D0D5Q5-F1
#
_cell.length_a   1.000
_cell.length_b   1.000
_cell.length_c   1.000
_cell.angle_alpha   90.00
_cell.angle_beta   90.00
_cell.angle_gamma   90.00
#
_symmetry.space_group_name_H-M   'P 1'
#
loop_
_entity.id
_entity.type
_entity.pdbx_description
1 polymer ?
#
loop_
_entity_poly.entity_id
_entity_poly.type
_entity_poly.pdbx_seq_one_letter_code
_entity_poly.pdbx_strand_id
1 'polypeptide(L)'
;MASLSAYTLVGVHADDSSTPCATCASDVDDRSLATQCIIVQPDGTAFTYCTYAAEDDPDTPDVECDYDGSGNLMYTSDPNAGCPTPLTVETNDSCVACGSQESD
;
A
#
# COMPACT_ATOMS: atom_id res chain seq x y z
N MET A 1 -14.67 7.58 -50.08
CA MET A 1 -15.73 7.51 -49.05
C MET A 1 -15.19 6.67 -47.92
N ALA A 2 -15.06 7.28 -46.74
CA ALA A 2 -14.45 6.71 -45.55
C ALA A 2 -15.42 5.73 -44.86
N SER A 3 -14.89 4.64 -44.31
CA SER A 3 -15.58 3.86 -43.28
C SER A 3 -14.54 3.49 -42.22
N LEU A 4 -14.39 4.35 -41.22
CA LEU A 4 -13.67 4.06 -39.99
C LEU A 4 -14.61 3.26 -39.11
N SER A 5 -14.47 1.93 -39.09
CA SER A 5 -15.15 1.12 -38.08
C SER A 5 -14.32 1.12 -36.80
N ALA A 6 -14.66 2.05 -35.91
CA ALA A 6 -14.26 1.99 -34.52
C ALA A 6 -14.95 0.80 -33.86
N TYR A 7 -14.17 -0.15 -33.36
CA TYR A 7 -14.63 -1.10 -32.35
C TYR A 7 -13.71 -0.96 -31.15
N THR A 8 -14.03 0.02 -30.30
CA THR A 8 -13.48 0.11 -28.95
C THR A 8 -14.18 -0.96 -28.12
N LEU A 9 -13.60 -2.16 -28.06
CA LEU A 9 -13.95 -3.09 -27.00
C LEU A 9 -13.25 -2.58 -25.74
N VAL A 10 -14.03 -1.78 -24.99
CA VAL A 10 -13.80 -1.39 -23.61
C VAL A 10 -13.65 -2.69 -22.82
N GLY A 11 -12.41 -3.10 -22.63
CA GLY A 11 -12.07 -4.21 -21.73
C GLY A 11 -12.31 -3.74 -20.32
N VAL A 12 -13.51 -4.05 -19.81
CA VAL A 12 -13.86 -4.19 -18.39
C VAL A 12 -12.87 -3.53 -17.43
N HIS A 13 -12.99 -2.21 -17.24
CA HIS A 13 -12.60 -1.67 -15.94
C HIS A 13 -13.58 -2.33 -14.96
N ALA A 14 -13.09 -3.32 -14.21
CA ALA A 14 -13.70 -3.69 -12.95
C ALA A 14 -13.49 -2.47 -12.02
N ASP A 15 -14.30 -1.45 -12.27
CA ASP A 15 -14.57 -0.35 -11.36
C ASP A 15 -15.37 -0.97 -10.21
N ASP A 16 -15.03 -0.60 -8.97
CA ASP A 16 -15.63 -1.09 -7.72
C ASP A 16 -15.05 -2.40 -7.15
N SER A 17 -13.74 -2.46 -6.99
CA SER A 17 -13.11 -3.30 -5.95
C SER A 17 -12.16 -2.41 -5.19
N SER A 18 -12.70 -1.60 -4.28
CA SER A 18 -11.87 -0.86 -3.32
C SER A 18 -11.10 -1.90 -2.50
N THR A 19 -9.87 -2.20 -2.92
CA THR A 19 -9.00 -3.16 -2.24
C THR A 19 -8.88 -2.71 -0.79
N PRO A 20 -9.29 -3.53 0.19
CA PRO A 20 -9.19 -3.15 1.58
C PRO A 20 -7.73 -2.87 1.92
N CYS A 21 -7.48 -1.71 2.52
CA CYS A 21 -6.15 -1.26 2.86
C CYS A 21 -6.13 -0.84 4.32
N ALA A 22 -5.06 -1.20 5.02
CA ALA A 22 -4.82 -0.68 6.35
C ALA A 22 -4.27 0.75 6.25
N THR A 23 -4.81 1.66 7.05
CA THR A 23 -4.24 3.00 7.19
C THR A 23 -3.06 2.92 8.14
N CYS A 24 -1.84 3.15 7.62
CA CYS A 24 -0.62 3.19 8.42
C CYS A 24 -0.72 4.28 9.49
N ALA A 25 -0.05 4.10 10.63
CA ALA A 25 0.10 5.20 11.57
C ALA A 25 0.94 6.33 10.93
N SER A 26 0.79 7.55 11.43
CA SER A 26 1.61 8.68 11.00
C SER A 26 3.07 8.53 11.42
N ASP A 27 3.32 7.81 12.50
CA ASP A 27 4.62 7.69 13.16
C ASP A 27 4.71 6.40 13.98
N VAL A 28 5.92 5.86 14.08
CA VAL A 28 6.30 4.74 14.95
C VAL A 28 7.72 4.95 15.46
N ASP A 29 7.97 4.79 16.76
CA ASP A 29 9.33 4.85 17.36
C ASP A 29 10.16 6.05 16.86
N ASP A 30 9.61 7.25 16.97
CA ASP A 30 10.21 8.53 16.50
C ASP A 30 10.56 8.58 15.00
N ARG A 31 9.96 7.69 14.18
CA ARG A 31 10.06 7.68 12.71
C ARG A 31 8.72 8.06 12.10
N SER A 32 8.76 8.90 11.06
CA SER A 32 7.58 9.37 10.34
C SER A 32 7.25 8.45 9.17
N LEU A 33 5.96 8.29 8.87
CA LEU A 33 5.50 7.51 7.71
C LEU A 33 6.12 8.07 6.42
N ALA A 34 6.93 7.25 5.77
CA ALA A 34 7.62 7.59 4.53
C ALA A 34 6.84 7.09 3.31
N THR A 35 6.40 5.83 3.32
CA THR A 35 5.61 5.24 2.24
C THR A 35 4.50 4.36 2.79
N GLN A 36 3.34 4.43 2.15
CA GLN A 36 2.24 3.50 2.32
C GLN A 36 1.78 3.03 0.95
N CYS A 37 1.71 1.71 0.74
CA CYS A 37 1.17 1.15 -0.48
C CYS A 37 0.62 -0.28 -0.28
N ILE A 38 -0.17 -0.76 -1.23
CA ILE A 38 -0.72 -2.13 -1.23
C ILE A 38 0.13 -3.01 -2.13
N ILE A 39 0.45 -4.21 -1.67
CA ILE A 39 1.01 -5.26 -2.52
C ILE A 39 -0.08 -6.30 -2.72
N VAL A 40 -0.43 -6.54 -3.99
CA VAL A 40 -1.41 -7.57 -4.39
C VAL A 40 -0.64 -8.73 -5.01
N GLN A 41 -0.74 -9.89 -4.38
CA GLN A 41 -0.13 -11.13 -4.86
C GLN A 41 -0.90 -11.71 -6.05
N PRO A 42 -0.25 -12.55 -6.89
CA PRO A 42 -0.90 -13.20 -8.02
C PRO A 42 -2.07 -14.12 -7.65
N ASP A 43 -2.15 -14.60 -6.39
CA ASP A 43 -3.31 -15.36 -5.88
C ASP A 43 -4.49 -14.48 -5.44
N GLY A 44 -4.34 -13.14 -5.48
CA GLY A 44 -5.35 -12.17 -5.10
C GLY A 44 -5.26 -11.70 -3.64
N THR A 45 -4.36 -12.25 -2.83
CA THR A 45 -4.10 -11.75 -1.48
C THR A 45 -3.48 -10.35 -1.53
N ALA A 46 -4.08 -9.39 -0.83
CA ALA A 46 -3.55 -8.05 -0.66
C ALA A 46 -3.00 -7.85 0.77
N PHE A 47 -1.90 -7.14 0.87
CA PHE A 47 -1.35 -6.66 2.14
C PHE A 47 -0.89 -5.21 2.02
N THR A 48 -0.91 -4.50 3.14
CA THR A 48 -0.48 -3.11 3.22
C THR A 48 0.97 -3.07 3.69
N TYR A 49 1.81 -2.42 2.91
CA TYR A 49 3.20 -2.14 3.23
C TYR A 49 3.34 -0.70 3.71
N CYS A 50 3.88 -0.53 4.91
CA CYS A 50 4.19 0.77 5.51
C CYS A 50 5.70 0.86 5.77
N THR A 51 6.34 1.95 5.34
CA THR A 51 7.72 2.28 5.73
C THR A 51 7.76 3.56 6.54
N TYR A 52 8.62 3.58 7.55
CA TYR A 52 8.80 4.71 8.44
C TYR A 52 10.29 5.07 8.46
N ALA A 53 10.60 6.29 8.07
CA ALA A 53 11.97 6.79 7.98
C ALA A 53 12.31 7.67 9.17
N ALA A 54 13.54 7.55 9.66
CA ALA A 54 14.08 8.48 10.65
C ALA A 54 14.39 9.81 9.95
N GLU A 55 13.75 10.89 10.37
CA GLU A 55 13.94 12.21 9.73
C GLU A 55 15.31 12.84 10.04
N ASP A 56 15.91 12.49 11.18
CA ASP A 56 17.12 13.13 11.70
C ASP A 56 18.41 12.28 11.57
N ASP A 57 18.32 10.99 11.24
CA ASP A 57 19.47 10.08 11.23
C ASP A 57 19.45 9.12 10.02
N PRO A 58 20.30 9.35 8.99
CA PRO A 58 20.34 8.52 7.78
C PRO A 58 21.04 7.17 7.99
N ASP A 59 21.71 6.97 9.12
CA ASP A 59 22.33 5.70 9.51
C ASP A 59 21.31 4.76 10.22
N THR A 60 20.15 5.30 10.62
CA THR A 60 19.05 4.54 11.20
C THR A 60 18.25 3.90 10.07
N PRO A 61 18.13 2.55 10.07
CA PRO A 61 17.35 1.88 9.04
C PRO A 61 15.87 2.23 9.17
N ASP A 62 15.19 2.26 8.02
CA ASP A 62 13.75 2.40 7.96
C ASP A 62 13.07 1.21 8.65
N VAL A 63 11.95 1.48 9.29
CA VAL A 63 11.08 0.44 9.85
C VAL A 63 10.04 0.09 8.81
N GLU A 64 9.94 -1.19 8.52
CA GLU A 64 8.96 -1.77 7.62
C GLU A 64 7.91 -2.49 8.47
N CYS A 65 6.64 -2.27 8.17
CA CYS A 65 5.53 -2.98 8.79
C CYS A 65 4.59 -3.46 7.68
N ASP A 66 4.38 -4.77 7.58
CA ASP A 66 3.41 -5.39 6.68
C ASP A 66 2.15 -5.78 7.43
N TYR A 67 1.00 -5.47 6.86
CA TYR A 67 -0.30 -5.79 7.46
C TYR A 67 -1.17 -6.60 6.51
N ASP A 68 -1.89 -7.59 7.06
CA ASP A 68 -2.86 -8.36 6.27
C ASP A 68 -4.09 -7.51 5.89
N GLY A 69 -4.96 -8.03 5.02
CA GLY A 69 -6.19 -7.33 4.59
C GLY A 69 -7.19 -7.00 5.71
N SER A 70 -6.96 -7.48 6.93
CA SER A 70 -7.70 -7.18 8.17
C SER A 70 -6.95 -6.19 9.07
N GLY A 71 -5.77 -5.73 8.67
CA GLY A 71 -4.96 -4.74 9.40
C GLY A 71 -4.13 -5.33 10.53
N ASN A 72 -3.94 -6.65 10.64
CA ASN A 72 -3.02 -7.19 11.64
C ASN A 72 -1.60 -7.23 11.10
N LEU A 73 -0.63 -6.96 11.98
CA LEU A 73 0.78 -7.03 11.66
C LEU A 73 1.17 -8.47 11.27
N MET A 74 1.65 -8.63 10.05
CA MET A 74 2.22 -9.87 9.53
C MET A 74 3.73 -9.92 9.71
N TYR A 75 4.39 -8.79 9.47
CA TYR A 75 5.84 -8.67 9.52
C TYR A 75 6.26 -7.28 9.98
N THR A 76 7.39 -7.23 10.70
CA THR A 76 8.12 -6.00 10.91
C THR A 76 9.61 -6.23 10.77
N SER A 77 10.33 -5.27 10.18
CA SER A 77 11.79 -5.29 10.12
C SER A 77 12.42 -5.04 11.50
N ASP A 78 11.74 -4.32 12.39
CA ASP A 78 12.19 -4.08 13.77
C ASP A 78 11.09 -4.40 14.81
N PRO A 79 11.26 -5.46 15.62
CA PRO A 79 10.25 -5.85 16.61
C PRO A 79 10.12 -4.89 17.79
N ASN A 80 11.06 -3.95 17.97
CA ASN A 80 11.03 -2.96 19.04
C ASN A 80 10.34 -1.65 18.61
N ALA A 81 10.26 -1.37 17.31
CA ALA A 81 9.63 -0.18 16.75
C ALA A 81 8.13 -0.08 17.04
N GLY A 82 7.51 -1.18 17.48
CA GLY A 82 6.14 -1.14 18.00
C GLY A 82 5.10 -0.84 16.93
N CYS A 83 5.27 -1.38 15.71
CA CYS A 83 4.28 -1.28 14.63
C CYS A 83 2.84 -1.49 15.17
N PRO A 84 1.96 -0.47 15.08
CA PRO A 84 0.66 -0.52 15.73
C PRO A 84 -0.22 -1.58 15.09
N THR A 85 -0.82 -2.43 15.92
CA THR A 85 -1.70 -3.50 15.45
C THR A 85 -2.85 -3.72 16.45
N PRO A 86 -4.09 -3.95 15.97
CA PRO A 86 -4.51 -3.90 14.57
C PRO A 86 -4.65 -2.45 14.08
N LEU A 87 -4.41 -2.25 12.79
CA LEU A 87 -4.70 -0.99 12.09
C LEU A 87 -6.17 -0.90 11.69
N THR A 88 -6.62 0.32 11.42
CA THR A 88 -7.95 0.54 10.82
C THR A 88 -7.88 0.18 9.34
N VAL A 89 -8.74 -0.74 8.91
CA VAL A 89 -8.88 -1.07 7.48
C VAL A 89 -9.99 -0.24 6.88
N GLU A 90 -9.66 0.47 5.81
CA GLU A 90 -10.60 1.26 5.04
C GLU A 90 -10.57 0.83 3.59
N THR A 91 -11.72 0.91 2.94
CA THR A 91 -11.87 0.75 1.50
C THR A 91 -11.74 2.14 0.87
N ASN A 92 -10.54 2.73 0.91
CA ASN A 92 -10.27 4.06 0.36
C ASN A 92 -9.29 3.99 -0.81
N ASP A 93 -9.47 4.90 -1.77
CA ASP A 93 -8.59 5.10 -2.93
C ASP A 93 -7.19 5.62 -2.55
N SER A 94 -7.00 5.99 -1.27
CA SER A 94 -5.75 6.51 -0.72
C SER A 94 -4.60 5.50 -0.76
N CYS A 95 -4.90 4.23 -0.96
CA CYS A 95 -3.92 3.18 -0.96
C CYS A 95 -3.57 2.75 -2.39
N VAL A 96 -2.46 3.31 -2.87
CA VAL A 96 -1.89 3.00 -4.18
C VAL A 96 -1.12 1.67 -4.14
N ALA A 97 -1.09 0.93 -5.25
CA ALA A 97 -0.30 -0.29 -5.30
C ALA A 97 1.21 0.03 -5.36
N CYS A 98 2.04 -0.72 -4.63
CA CYS A 98 3.49 -0.54 -4.65
C CYS A 98 4.02 -0.81 -6.06
N GLY A 99 4.81 0.12 -6.62
CA GLY A 99 5.31 0.01 -8.00
C GLY A 99 4.37 0.55 -9.08
N SER A 100 3.23 1.17 -8.72
CA SER A 100 2.42 1.97 -9.68
C SER A 100 3.13 3.26 -10.12
N GLN A 101 4.28 3.58 -9.53
CA GLN A 101 5.16 4.67 -9.93
C GLN A 101 6.14 4.20 -11.01
N GLU A 102 5.64 3.74 -12.16
CA GLU A 102 6.45 3.66 -13.37
C GLU A 102 5.72 4.34 -14.54
N SER A 103 6.38 5.37 -15.09
CA SER A 103 6.20 6.02 -16.41
C SER A 103 5.49 7.38 -16.43
N ASP A 104 6.27 8.47 -16.28
CA ASP A 104 6.16 9.65 -17.16
C ASP A 104 7.50 9.83 -17.89
#